data_AF-A0A518GHN6-F1
#
_entry.id   AF-A0A518GHN6-F1
#
_cell.length_a   1.000
_cell.length_b   1.000
_cell.length_c   1.000
_cell.angle_alpha   90.00
_cell.angle_beta   90.00
_cell.angle_gamma   90.00
#
_symmetry.space_group_name_H-M   'P 1'
#
loop_
_entity.id
_entity.type
_entity.pdbx_description
1 polymer ?
#
loop_
_entity_poly.entity_id
_entity_poly.type
_entity_poly.pdbx_seq_one_letter_code
_entity_poly.pdbx_strand_id
1 'polypeptide(L)'
;MSSQQPSTSARDFLPESKPLSLAQQLAVSQQIAQLVRAKRPIVNELPRMAANSSSEIRQAAKIVDERIAAGATLDSALAGDESRNSRSLSACITAGELGQGMDRLLESWSSLHLANQRSTLALRNAMLYPTLLIVVTLVSVGSVVWRIIPEYQSTYAQFDQQLPSWLQLIAVVREHVAWLLLGMLLCSFLPLWVWYRRRQQYDQEGLPREPVRRMRMQSLAAEVARSLLAAGRPLSEVACLSSRATGGNTEVALNAFKQLQQQQQLPLLSSETNIVLASLRVGVVESSEAIGHLAVVAEYLRDEAYLKSLQQARWVPMLVALVVGGLVLSTYVFLIYLPWVLLLIRIVAPQEYQL
;
A
#
# COMPACT_ATOMS: atom_id res chain seq x y z
N MET A 1 -3.73 53.89 1.41
CA MET A 1 -3.84 52.80 0.41
C MET A 1 -2.42 52.33 0.12
N SER A 2 -1.93 51.32 0.84
CA SER A 2 -0.59 50.77 0.63
C SER A 2 -0.74 49.53 -0.24
N SER A 3 -0.33 49.64 -1.49
CA SER A 3 -0.34 48.56 -2.49
C SER A 3 0.71 47.51 -2.13
N GLN A 4 0.26 46.32 -1.72
CA GLN A 4 1.10 45.13 -1.64
C GLN A 4 1.53 44.73 -3.06
N GLN A 5 2.84 44.83 -3.34
CA GLN A 5 3.43 44.16 -4.49
C GLN A 5 3.47 42.65 -4.21
N PRO A 6 3.09 41.80 -5.18
CA PRO A 6 3.22 40.36 -5.03
C PRO A 6 4.70 40.00 -5.06
N SER A 7 5.18 39.31 -4.03
CA SER A 7 6.52 38.72 -4.01
C SER A 7 6.54 37.54 -5.00
N THR A 8 6.94 37.79 -6.24
CA THR A 8 7.29 36.75 -7.22
C THR A 8 8.46 35.95 -6.66
N SER A 9 8.16 34.77 -6.12
CA SER A 9 9.15 33.81 -5.66
C SER A 9 9.91 33.27 -6.86
N ALA A 10 11.22 33.02 -6.73
CA ALA A 10 12.08 32.43 -7.77
C ALA A 10 11.59 31.06 -8.30
N ARG A 11 10.49 30.52 -7.74
CA ARG A 11 9.75 29.35 -8.22
C ARG A 11 9.09 29.55 -9.58
N ASP A 12 8.71 30.78 -9.95
CA ASP A 12 7.85 31.03 -11.12
C ASP A 12 8.58 31.00 -12.49
N PHE A 13 9.93 30.95 -12.50
CA PHE A 13 10.73 31.07 -13.73
C PHE A 13 11.42 29.79 -14.20
N LEU A 14 11.32 28.68 -13.45
CA LEU A 14 11.96 27.41 -13.83
C LEU A 14 10.91 26.40 -14.32
N PRO A 15 11.13 25.74 -15.47
CA PRO A 15 10.19 24.76 -15.98
C PRO A 15 9.98 23.63 -14.95
N GLU A 16 8.73 23.32 -14.63
CA GLU A 16 8.41 22.16 -13.78
C GLU A 16 8.95 20.89 -14.44
N SER A 17 9.86 20.20 -13.73
CA SER A 17 10.25 18.85 -14.13
C SER A 17 9.06 17.92 -14.03
N LYS A 18 8.94 17.00 -15.00
CA LYS A 18 8.06 15.84 -14.86
C LYS A 18 8.35 15.14 -13.51
N PRO A 19 7.31 14.79 -12.72
CA PRO A 19 7.52 14.17 -11.41
C PRO A 19 8.29 12.86 -11.55
N LEU A 20 9.25 12.65 -10.64
CA LEU A 20 10.09 11.45 -10.65
C LEU A 20 9.25 10.24 -10.22
N SER A 21 9.40 9.12 -10.91
CA SER A 21 8.82 7.85 -10.47
C SER A 21 9.40 7.45 -9.11
N LEU A 22 8.64 6.72 -8.29
CA LEU A 22 9.11 6.24 -6.98
C LEU A 22 10.44 5.45 -7.11
N ALA A 23 10.60 4.68 -8.18
CA ALA A 23 11.85 3.95 -8.44
C ALA A 23 13.05 4.89 -8.68
N GLN A 24 12.83 6.01 -9.35
CA GLN A 24 13.85 7.04 -9.57
C GLN A 24 14.16 7.79 -8.27
N GLN A 25 13.13 8.12 -7.47
CA GLN A 25 13.31 8.73 -6.15
C GLN A 25 14.13 7.83 -5.21
N LEU A 26 13.87 6.51 -5.22
CA LEU A 26 14.65 5.52 -4.46
C LEU A 26 16.12 5.45 -4.88
N ALA A 27 16.38 5.43 -6.19
CA ALA A 27 17.75 5.40 -6.72
C ALA A 27 18.53 6.65 -6.30
N VAL A 28 17.91 7.83 -6.48
CA VAL A 28 18.49 9.11 -6.07
C VAL A 28 18.72 9.16 -4.56
N SER A 29 17.76 8.73 -3.73
CA SER A 29 17.92 8.72 -2.27
C SER A 29 19.07 7.84 -1.80
N GLN A 30 19.26 6.67 -2.42
CA GLN A 30 20.36 5.76 -2.07
C GLN A 30 21.71 6.32 -2.48
N GLN A 31 21.81 6.96 -3.64
CA GLN A 31 23.05 7.59 -4.08
C GLN A 31 23.40 8.80 -3.20
N ILE A 32 22.43 9.63 -2.83
CA ILE A 32 22.65 10.72 -1.86
C ILE A 32 23.13 10.17 -0.51
N ALA A 33 22.53 9.10 0.00
CA ALA A 33 22.97 8.46 1.25
C ALA A 33 24.45 8.01 1.19
N GLN A 34 24.87 7.44 0.04
CA GLN A 34 26.26 7.05 -0.18
C GLN A 34 27.21 8.26 -0.22
N LEU A 35 26.82 9.36 -0.87
CA LEU A 35 27.61 10.59 -0.92
C LEU A 35 27.79 11.19 0.48
N VAL A 36 26.71 11.21 1.28
CA VAL A 36 26.75 11.66 2.68
C VAL A 36 27.72 10.80 3.49
N ARG A 37 27.63 9.47 3.36
CA ARG A 37 28.52 8.53 4.07
C ARG A 37 29.99 8.71 3.65
N ALA A 38 30.23 9.02 2.37
CA ALA A 38 31.54 9.34 1.84
C ALA A 38 32.01 10.78 2.16
N LYS A 39 31.20 11.58 2.87
CA LYS A 39 31.44 13.00 3.17
C LYS A 39 31.74 13.84 1.91
N ARG A 40 31.13 13.46 0.78
CA ARG A 40 31.26 14.20 -0.48
C ARG A 40 30.18 15.29 -0.58
N PRO A 41 30.52 16.49 -1.07
CA PRO A 41 29.54 17.55 -1.24
C PRO A 41 28.52 17.15 -2.32
N ILE A 42 27.25 17.00 -1.91
CA ILE A 42 26.14 16.55 -2.77
C ILE A 42 26.00 17.43 -4.00
N VAL A 43 26.13 18.76 -3.83
CA VAL A 43 26.02 19.75 -4.90
C VAL A 43 26.96 19.45 -6.07
N ASN A 44 28.19 19.00 -5.79
CA ASN A 44 29.20 18.76 -6.82
C ASN A 44 29.04 17.39 -7.52
N GLU A 45 28.47 16.41 -6.81
CA GLU A 45 28.39 15.03 -7.28
C GLU A 45 27.01 14.70 -7.90
N LEU A 46 25.96 15.46 -7.56
CA LEU A 46 24.60 15.28 -8.09
C LEU A 46 24.54 15.40 -9.64
N PRO A 47 25.19 16.38 -10.31
CA PRO A 47 25.19 16.44 -11.76
C PRO A 47 25.92 15.25 -12.42
N ARG A 48 27.00 14.76 -11.79
CA ARG A 48 27.78 13.61 -12.27
C ARG A 48 26.99 12.31 -12.18
N MET A 49 26.30 12.13 -11.06
CA MET A 49 25.38 11.02 -10.83
C MET A 49 24.22 11.03 -11.85
N ALA A 50 23.69 12.22 -12.11
CA ALA A 50 22.62 12.38 -13.07
C ALA A 50 23.07 12.10 -14.51
N ALA A 51 24.30 12.42 -14.91
CA ALA A 51 24.82 12.24 -16.27
C ALA A 51 24.61 10.81 -16.83
N ASN A 52 24.75 9.80 -15.96
CA ASN A 52 24.60 8.37 -16.29
C ASN A 52 23.20 7.79 -15.99
N SER A 53 22.23 8.65 -15.66
CA SER A 53 20.88 8.27 -15.28
C SER A 53 19.85 8.53 -16.39
N SER A 54 18.57 8.22 -16.14
CA SER A 54 17.49 8.45 -17.11
C SER A 54 17.34 9.94 -17.47
N SER A 55 16.68 10.23 -18.59
CA SER A 55 16.40 11.61 -19.03
C SER A 55 15.70 12.45 -17.96
N GLU A 56 14.77 11.86 -17.22
CA GLU A 56 14.02 12.53 -16.16
C GLU A 56 14.91 12.88 -14.97
N ILE A 57 15.79 11.97 -14.54
CA ILE A 57 16.74 12.24 -13.45
C ILE A 57 17.74 13.32 -13.87
N ARG A 58 18.21 13.31 -15.12
CA ARG A 58 19.06 14.39 -15.66
C ARG A 58 18.39 15.73 -15.64
N GLN A 59 17.12 15.80 -16.06
CA GLN A 59 16.37 17.04 -16.06
C GLN A 59 16.11 17.54 -14.63
N ALA A 60 15.69 16.66 -13.72
CA ALA A 60 15.48 16.99 -12.32
C ALA A 60 16.77 17.49 -11.65
N ALA A 61 17.90 16.82 -11.88
CA ALA A 61 19.20 17.23 -11.33
C ALA A 61 19.66 18.59 -11.86
N LYS A 62 19.44 18.89 -13.15
CA LYS A 62 19.73 20.23 -13.71
C LYS A 62 18.91 21.32 -13.03
N ILE A 63 17.62 21.10 -12.84
CA ILE A 63 16.75 22.08 -12.15
C ILE A 63 17.18 22.27 -10.70
N VAL A 64 17.57 21.20 -10.01
CA VAL A 64 18.09 21.28 -8.64
C VAL A 64 19.40 22.06 -8.61
N ASP A 65 20.32 21.80 -9.54
CA ASP A 65 21.60 22.51 -9.67
C ASP A 65 21.40 24.01 -9.93
N GLU A 66 20.51 24.37 -10.85
CA GLU A 66 20.12 25.76 -11.14
C GLU A 66 19.53 26.46 -9.91
N ARG A 67 18.65 25.77 -9.16
CA ARG A 67 18.06 26.31 -7.92
C ARG A 67 19.11 26.53 -6.84
N ILE A 68 20.03 25.58 -6.65
CA ILE A 68 21.12 25.71 -5.66
C ILE A 68 22.07 26.84 -6.08
N ALA A 69 22.41 26.95 -7.36
CA ALA A 69 23.21 28.05 -7.90
C ALA A 69 22.53 29.41 -7.70
N ALA A 70 21.19 29.45 -7.72
CA ALA A 70 20.38 30.63 -7.38
C ALA A 70 20.26 30.90 -5.86
N GLY A 71 20.88 30.08 -5.00
CA GLY A 71 20.91 30.25 -3.55
C GLY A 71 19.82 29.49 -2.78
N ALA A 72 19.10 28.57 -3.43
CA ALA A 72 18.14 27.71 -2.75
C ALA A 72 18.84 26.66 -1.87
N THR A 73 18.22 26.34 -0.73
CA THR A 73 18.59 25.17 0.06
C THR A 73 18.29 23.88 -0.70
N LEU A 74 19.01 22.81 -0.42
CA LEU A 74 18.84 21.53 -1.13
C LEU A 74 17.42 20.96 -0.93
N ASP A 75 16.80 21.17 0.23
CA ASP A 75 15.40 20.77 0.47
C ASP A 75 14.39 21.50 -0.43
N SER A 76 14.55 22.81 -0.61
CA SER A 76 13.68 23.66 -1.41
C SER A 76 13.94 23.49 -2.90
N ALA A 77 15.19 23.16 -3.27
CA ALA A 77 15.55 22.77 -4.62
C ALA A 77 14.85 21.46 -5.03
N LEU A 78 14.78 20.48 -4.13
CA LEU A 78 14.13 19.17 -4.33
C LEU A 78 12.60 19.19 -4.18
N ALA A 79 12.03 20.19 -3.51
CA ALA A 79 10.59 20.31 -3.26
C ALA A 79 9.74 20.66 -4.50
N GLY A 80 10.29 20.60 -5.72
CA GLY A 80 9.58 20.95 -6.96
C GLY A 80 8.49 19.96 -7.39
N ASP A 81 8.46 18.75 -6.81
CA ASP A 81 7.46 17.73 -7.11
C ASP A 81 6.45 17.64 -5.95
N GLU A 82 5.16 17.91 -6.22
CA GLU A 82 4.10 17.92 -5.22
C GLU A 82 3.66 16.52 -4.74
N SER A 83 4.22 15.44 -5.28
CA SER A 83 3.84 14.08 -4.86
C SER A 83 4.12 13.83 -3.38
N ARG A 84 3.26 13.02 -2.74
CA ARG A 84 3.38 12.66 -1.31
C ARG A 84 4.78 12.10 -0.96
N ASN A 85 5.34 11.28 -1.86
CA ASN A 85 6.66 10.67 -1.67
C ASN A 85 7.79 11.71 -1.82
N SER A 86 7.66 12.65 -2.76
CA SER A 86 8.60 13.78 -2.89
C SER A 86 8.60 14.66 -1.64
N ARG A 87 7.42 14.99 -1.08
CA ARG A 87 7.31 15.77 0.17
C ARG A 87 7.94 15.04 1.36
N SER A 88 7.76 13.73 1.43
CA SER A 88 8.34 12.85 2.45
C SER A 88 9.86 12.75 2.32
N LEU A 89 10.38 12.56 1.11
CA LEU A 89 11.83 12.55 0.83
C LEU A 89 12.48 13.90 1.18
N SER A 90 11.87 15.01 0.73
CA SER A 90 12.31 16.37 1.06
C SER A 90 12.37 16.58 2.58
N ALA A 91 11.37 16.12 3.33
CA ALA A 91 11.39 16.23 4.80
C ALA A 91 12.49 15.39 5.47
N CYS A 92 12.81 14.20 4.94
CA CYS A 92 13.95 13.41 5.41
C CYS A 92 15.29 14.11 5.14
N ILE A 93 15.41 14.81 4.00
CA ILE A 93 16.61 15.60 3.66
C ILE A 93 16.72 16.81 4.58
N THR A 94 15.64 17.59 4.76
CA THR A 94 15.60 18.71 5.72
C THR A 94 15.97 18.23 7.14
N ALA A 95 15.43 17.09 7.58
CA ALA A 95 15.74 16.54 8.89
C ALA A 95 17.18 16.01 9.01
N GLY A 96 17.78 15.59 7.89
CA GLY A 96 19.18 15.19 7.81
C GLY A 96 20.14 16.38 7.82
N GLU A 97 19.74 17.50 7.21
CA GLU A 97 20.51 18.76 7.19
C GLU A 97 20.47 19.49 8.53
N LEU A 98 19.29 19.57 9.15
CA LEU A 98 19.12 20.19 10.47
C LEU A 98 19.59 19.29 11.62
N GLY A 99 19.63 17.99 11.37
CA GLY A 99 19.92 16.95 12.36
C GLY A 99 21.29 16.29 12.15
N GLN A 100 21.36 14.99 12.44
CA GLN A 100 22.52 14.16 12.18
C GLN A 100 22.10 12.82 11.56
N GLY A 101 22.96 12.26 10.70
CA GLY A 101 22.73 10.93 10.13
C GLY A 101 21.75 10.90 8.96
N MET A 102 21.89 11.85 8.02
CA MET A 102 21.10 11.87 6.78
C MET A 102 21.22 10.56 5.98
N ASP A 103 22.37 9.88 6.04
CA ASP A 103 22.57 8.57 5.40
C ASP A 103 21.59 7.53 5.94
N ARG A 104 21.45 7.42 7.28
CA ARG A 104 20.52 6.51 7.94
C ARG A 104 19.06 6.87 7.66
N LEU A 105 18.72 8.16 7.65
CA LEU A 105 17.36 8.61 7.37
C LEU A 105 16.93 8.25 5.94
N LEU A 106 17.81 8.47 4.96
CA LEU A 106 17.55 8.12 3.56
C LEU A 106 17.52 6.60 3.34
N GLU A 107 18.38 5.83 4.02
CA GLU A 107 18.32 4.37 4.02
C GLU A 107 16.97 3.88 4.58
N SER A 108 16.53 4.41 5.72
CA SER A 108 15.23 4.08 6.33
C SER A 108 14.06 4.45 5.44
N TRP A 109 14.06 5.66 4.87
CA TRP A 109 13.06 6.09 3.89
C TRP A 109 13.01 5.14 2.69
N SER A 110 14.16 4.78 2.13
CA SER A 110 14.24 3.86 1.00
C SER A 110 13.73 2.46 1.36
N SER A 111 14.06 1.97 2.56
CA SER A 111 13.63 0.66 3.06
C SER A 111 12.11 0.59 3.21
N LEU A 112 11.49 1.67 3.72
CA LEU A 112 10.05 1.79 3.89
C LEU A 112 9.33 1.69 2.54
N HIS A 113 9.77 2.48 1.56
CA HIS A 113 9.14 2.53 0.25
C HIS A 113 9.41 1.27 -0.59
N LEU A 114 10.61 0.70 -0.54
CA LEU A 114 10.93 -0.59 -1.17
C LEU A 114 10.07 -1.71 -0.61
N ALA A 115 9.94 -1.78 0.71
CA ALA A 115 9.19 -2.84 1.35
C ALA A 115 7.68 -2.69 1.08
N ASN A 116 7.17 -1.46 0.94
CA ASN A 116 5.78 -1.22 0.49
C ASN A 116 5.58 -1.63 -0.98
N GLN A 117 6.52 -1.32 -1.87
CA GLN A 117 6.48 -1.79 -3.26
C GLN A 117 6.48 -3.32 -3.33
N ARG A 118 7.37 -3.98 -2.59
CA ARG A 118 7.41 -5.45 -2.50
C ARG A 118 6.08 -6.02 -2.00
N SER A 119 5.48 -5.45 -0.96
CA SER A 119 4.15 -5.86 -0.49
C SER A 119 3.07 -5.69 -1.56
N THR A 120 3.10 -4.60 -2.33
CA THR A 120 2.12 -4.38 -3.41
C THR A 120 2.30 -5.37 -4.57
N LEU A 121 3.54 -5.66 -4.95
CA LEU A 121 3.86 -6.64 -5.99
C LEU A 121 3.53 -8.06 -5.54
N ALA A 122 3.90 -8.43 -4.32
CA ALA A 122 3.58 -9.72 -3.72
C ALA A 122 2.06 -9.93 -3.68
N LEU A 123 1.29 -8.90 -3.30
CA LEU A 123 -0.17 -8.99 -3.30
C LEU A 123 -0.75 -9.07 -4.71
N ARG A 124 -0.22 -8.31 -5.67
CA ARG A 124 -0.64 -8.38 -7.07
C ARG A 124 -0.40 -9.78 -7.63
N ASN A 125 0.75 -10.38 -7.33
CA ASN A 125 1.08 -11.74 -7.74
C ASN A 125 0.21 -12.77 -7.00
N ALA A 126 -0.06 -12.57 -5.71
CA ALA A 126 -0.94 -13.42 -4.93
C ALA A 126 -2.39 -13.40 -5.43
N MET A 127 -2.86 -12.30 -6.01
CA MET A 127 -4.20 -12.19 -6.61
C MET A 127 -4.30 -12.87 -7.98
N LEU A 128 -3.19 -13.04 -8.68
CA LEU A 128 -3.17 -13.67 -9.99
C LEU A 128 -3.65 -15.13 -9.93
N TYR A 129 -3.28 -15.86 -8.87
CA TYR A 129 -3.69 -17.25 -8.67
C TYR A 129 -5.22 -17.40 -8.45
N PRO A 130 -5.85 -16.71 -7.47
CA PRO A 130 -7.31 -16.69 -7.34
C PRO A 130 -8.03 -16.23 -8.59
N THR A 131 -7.54 -15.20 -9.28
CA THR A 131 -8.16 -14.71 -10.52
C THR A 131 -8.17 -15.79 -11.59
N LEU A 132 -7.04 -16.47 -11.82
CA LEU A 132 -6.96 -17.54 -12.81
C LEU A 132 -7.87 -18.71 -12.44
N LEU A 133 -7.92 -19.08 -11.16
CA LEU A 133 -8.78 -20.16 -10.66
C LEU A 133 -10.28 -19.83 -10.84
N ILE A 134 -10.70 -18.60 -10.54
CA ILE A 134 -12.09 -18.13 -10.75
C ILE A 134 -12.44 -18.15 -12.24
N VAL A 135 -11.55 -17.67 -13.11
CA VAL A 135 -11.76 -17.68 -14.57
C VAL A 135 -11.92 -19.12 -15.08
N VAL A 136 -11.01 -20.02 -14.71
CA VAL A 136 -11.07 -21.45 -15.09
C VAL A 136 -12.34 -22.10 -14.56
N THR A 137 -12.74 -21.78 -13.33
CA THR A 137 -13.99 -22.27 -12.72
C THR A 137 -15.20 -21.82 -13.50
N LEU A 138 -15.32 -20.52 -13.80
CA LEU A 138 -16.46 -19.98 -14.53
C LEU A 138 -16.58 -20.58 -15.93
N VAL A 139 -15.45 -20.74 -16.62
CA VAL A 139 -15.39 -21.42 -17.92
C VAL A 139 -15.82 -22.89 -17.79
N SER A 140 -15.32 -23.60 -16.78
CA SER A 140 -15.66 -25.00 -16.54
C SER A 140 -17.15 -25.19 -16.22
N VAL A 141 -17.70 -24.41 -15.29
CA VAL A 141 -19.13 -24.43 -14.95
C VAL A 141 -19.99 -24.06 -16.16
N GLY A 142 -19.59 -23.06 -16.93
CA GLY A 142 -20.26 -22.70 -18.18
C GLY A 142 -20.28 -23.85 -19.19
N SER A 143 -19.17 -24.58 -19.32
CA SER A 143 -19.10 -25.77 -20.18
C SER A 143 -20.03 -26.89 -19.71
N VAL A 144 -20.11 -27.15 -18.40
CA VAL A 144 -21.04 -28.15 -17.82
C VAL A 144 -22.49 -27.79 -18.16
N VAL A 145 -22.88 -26.53 -17.95
CA VAL A 145 -24.25 -26.08 -18.21
C VAL A 145 -24.59 -26.12 -19.70
N TRP A 146 -23.64 -25.77 -20.58
CA TRP A 146 -23.91 -25.72 -22.01
C TRP A 146 -23.95 -27.09 -22.69
N ARG A 147 -23.11 -28.05 -22.24
CA ARG A 147 -22.96 -29.37 -22.86
C ARG A 147 -23.55 -30.53 -22.06
N ILE A 148 -23.32 -30.59 -20.75
CA ILE A 148 -23.68 -31.76 -19.93
C ILE A 148 -25.17 -31.75 -19.56
N ILE A 149 -25.75 -30.58 -19.27
CA ILE A 149 -27.18 -30.51 -18.92
C ILE A 149 -28.12 -31.01 -20.05
N PRO A 150 -27.90 -30.66 -21.33
CA PRO A 150 -28.67 -31.26 -22.44
C PRO A 150 -28.57 -32.78 -22.49
N GLU A 151 -27.39 -33.33 -22.19
CA GLU A 151 -27.15 -34.78 -22.16
C GLU A 151 -27.90 -35.46 -21.00
N TYR A 152 -28.00 -34.78 -19.85
CA TYR A 152 -28.88 -35.22 -18.76
C TYR A 152 -30.35 -35.20 -19.18
N GLN A 153 -30.81 -34.17 -19.90
CA GLN A 153 -32.19 -34.13 -20.41
C GLN A 153 -32.53 -35.32 -21.28
N SER A 154 -31.66 -35.68 -22.23
CA SER A 154 -31.87 -36.87 -23.07
C SER A 154 -31.82 -38.17 -22.28
N THR A 155 -30.89 -38.29 -21.32
CA THR A 155 -30.72 -39.53 -20.54
C THR A 155 -31.91 -39.77 -19.62
N TYR A 156 -32.36 -38.74 -18.88
CA TYR A 156 -33.53 -38.87 -18.01
C TYR A 156 -34.81 -39.17 -18.81
N ALA A 157 -34.98 -38.58 -19.99
CA ALA A 157 -36.11 -38.86 -20.87
C ALA A 157 -36.14 -40.31 -21.36
N GLN A 158 -34.98 -40.95 -21.59
CA GLN A 158 -34.91 -42.37 -21.97
C GLN A 158 -35.39 -43.31 -20.85
N PHE A 159 -35.33 -42.88 -19.59
CA PHE A 159 -35.79 -43.63 -18.43
C PHE A 159 -37.19 -43.22 -17.96
N ASP A 160 -37.93 -42.41 -18.75
CA ASP A 160 -39.23 -41.82 -18.36
C ASP A 160 -39.20 -41.09 -17.01
N GLN A 161 -38.03 -40.53 -16.66
CA GLN A 161 -37.81 -39.82 -15.41
C GLN A 161 -37.70 -38.31 -15.66
N GLN A 162 -38.24 -37.51 -14.75
CA GLN A 162 -38.06 -36.06 -14.79
C GLN A 162 -36.72 -35.65 -14.18
N LEU A 163 -36.06 -34.66 -14.77
CA LEU A 163 -34.87 -34.06 -14.18
C LEU A 163 -35.17 -33.50 -12.77
N PRO A 164 -34.20 -33.48 -11.86
CA PRO A 164 -34.33 -32.76 -10.59
C PRO A 164 -34.72 -31.29 -10.79
N SER A 165 -35.62 -30.77 -9.95
CA SER A 165 -36.18 -29.41 -10.07
C SER A 165 -35.12 -28.30 -10.12
N TRP A 166 -34.03 -28.45 -9.37
CA TRP A 166 -32.91 -27.51 -9.37
C TRP A 166 -32.13 -27.50 -10.70
N LEU A 167 -32.00 -28.65 -11.39
CA LEU A 167 -31.41 -28.71 -12.74
C LEU A 167 -32.35 -28.15 -13.80
N GLN A 168 -33.66 -28.35 -13.64
CA GLN A 168 -34.65 -27.76 -14.55
C GLN A 168 -34.58 -26.22 -14.53
N LEU A 169 -34.44 -25.62 -13.34
CA LEU A 169 -34.20 -24.19 -13.18
C LEU A 169 -32.94 -23.72 -13.93
N ILE A 170 -31.82 -24.43 -13.79
CA ILE A 170 -30.58 -24.10 -14.50
C ILE A 170 -30.77 -24.24 -16.02
N ALA A 171 -31.53 -25.23 -16.47
CA ALA A 171 -31.80 -25.45 -17.89
C ALA A 171 -32.68 -24.34 -18.51
N VAL A 172 -33.69 -23.84 -17.78
CA VAL A 172 -34.50 -22.68 -18.22
C VAL A 172 -33.63 -21.43 -18.36
N VAL A 173 -32.68 -21.27 -17.45
CA VAL A 173 -31.78 -20.11 -17.39
C VAL A 173 -30.63 -20.22 -18.41
N ARG A 174 -30.49 -21.35 -19.12
CA ARG A 174 -29.41 -21.65 -20.08
C ARG A 174 -29.15 -20.54 -21.10
N GLU A 175 -30.19 -19.91 -21.64
CA GLU A 175 -30.05 -18.83 -22.63
C GLU A 175 -29.42 -17.56 -22.04
N HIS A 176 -29.55 -17.37 -20.72
CA HIS A 176 -28.99 -16.23 -19.97
C HIS A 176 -27.70 -16.59 -19.24
N VAL A 177 -27.19 -17.83 -19.36
CA VAL A 177 -25.98 -18.29 -18.65
C VAL A 177 -24.77 -17.44 -18.99
N ALA A 178 -24.63 -16.99 -20.24
CA ALA A 178 -23.54 -16.09 -20.61
C ALA A 178 -23.60 -14.76 -19.82
N TRP A 179 -24.79 -14.18 -19.68
CA TRP A 179 -25.03 -12.95 -18.93
C TRP A 179 -24.89 -13.15 -17.41
N LEU A 180 -25.29 -14.31 -16.89
CA LEU A 180 -25.15 -14.66 -15.48
C LEU A 180 -23.71 -14.97 -15.09
N LEU A 181 -22.95 -15.67 -15.93
CA LEU A 181 -21.52 -15.89 -15.73
C LEU A 181 -20.75 -14.58 -15.82
N LEU A 182 -21.11 -13.70 -16.76
CA LEU A 182 -20.54 -12.36 -16.85
C LEU A 182 -20.89 -11.51 -15.62
N GLY A 183 -22.13 -11.61 -15.12
CA GLY A 183 -22.59 -10.98 -13.89
C GLY A 183 -21.87 -11.51 -12.64
N MET A 184 -21.69 -12.82 -12.52
CA MET A 184 -20.90 -13.45 -11.45
C MET A 184 -19.43 -13.05 -11.51
N LEU A 185 -18.86 -12.96 -12.72
CA LEU A 185 -17.50 -12.49 -12.92
C LEU A 185 -17.37 -11.05 -12.45
N LEU A 186 -18.22 -10.12 -12.91
CA LEU A 186 -18.23 -8.75 -12.43
C LEU A 186 -18.42 -8.67 -10.91
N CYS A 187 -19.36 -9.44 -10.35
CA CYS A 187 -19.63 -9.46 -8.92
C CYS A 187 -18.45 -10.01 -8.09
N SER A 188 -17.70 -10.98 -8.63
CA SER A 188 -16.47 -11.49 -8.02
C SER A 188 -15.33 -10.47 -8.06
N PHE A 189 -15.25 -9.65 -9.12
CA PHE A 189 -14.27 -8.57 -9.25
C PHE A 189 -14.64 -7.29 -8.47
N LEU A 190 -15.91 -7.05 -8.19
CA LEU A 190 -16.41 -5.89 -7.45
C LEU A 190 -15.75 -5.71 -6.06
N PRO A 191 -15.68 -6.72 -5.17
CA PRO A 191 -15.02 -6.57 -3.87
C PRO A 191 -13.51 -6.34 -4.01
N LEU A 192 -12.86 -6.94 -5.02
CA LEU A 192 -11.45 -6.66 -5.33
C LEU A 192 -11.26 -5.20 -5.77
N TRP A 193 -12.14 -4.70 -6.64
CA TRP A 193 -12.10 -3.33 -7.15
C TRP A 193 -12.41 -2.30 -6.07
N VAL A 194 -13.44 -2.54 -5.26
CA VAL A 194 -13.77 -1.70 -4.10
C VAL A 194 -12.64 -1.71 -3.08
N TRP A 195 -12.03 -2.87 -2.81
CA TRP A 195 -10.87 -2.99 -1.91
C TRP A 195 -9.64 -2.24 -2.47
N TYR A 196 -9.34 -2.38 -3.76
CA TYR A 196 -8.24 -1.67 -4.43
C TYR A 196 -8.45 -0.15 -4.43
N ARG A 197 -9.66 0.30 -4.77
CA ARG A 197 -10.02 1.72 -4.82
C ARG A 197 -10.05 2.36 -3.43
N ARG A 198 -10.56 1.64 -2.43
CA ARG A 198 -10.47 2.03 -1.02
C ARG A 198 -9.02 2.17 -0.57
N ARG A 199 -8.13 1.23 -0.92
CA ARG A 199 -6.69 1.32 -0.59
C ARG A 199 -6.06 2.61 -1.11
N GLN A 200 -6.40 3.03 -2.33
CA GLN A 200 -5.91 4.26 -2.96
C GLN A 200 -6.44 5.53 -2.28
N GLN A 201 -7.73 5.58 -1.93
CA GLN A 201 -8.33 6.74 -1.24
C GLN A 201 -7.77 6.93 0.17
N TYR A 202 -7.57 5.84 0.92
CA TYR A 202 -6.98 5.90 2.27
C TYR A 202 -5.50 6.29 2.28
N ASP A 203 -4.82 6.15 1.14
CA ASP A 203 -3.45 6.62 0.96
C ASP A 203 -3.36 8.14 0.77
N GLN A 204 -4.44 8.80 0.40
CA GLN A 204 -4.51 10.25 0.29
C GLN A 204 -4.83 10.92 1.62
N GLU A 205 -5.59 10.24 2.50
CA GLU A 205 -5.98 10.73 3.83
C GLU A 205 -4.87 10.57 4.90
N GLY A 206 -3.75 9.90 4.57
CA GLY A 206 -2.60 9.78 5.49
C GLY A 206 -2.81 8.80 6.65
N LEU A 207 -3.86 7.98 6.66
CA LEU A 207 -4.05 6.89 7.62
C LEU A 207 -3.90 5.53 6.93
N PRO A 208 -2.67 4.97 6.81
CA PRO A 208 -2.52 3.62 6.30
C PRO A 208 -3.17 2.66 7.29
N ARG A 209 -4.08 1.77 6.87
CA ARG A 209 -4.68 0.76 7.78
C ARG A 209 -3.85 -0.52 7.91
N GLU A 210 -2.89 -0.72 7.02
CA GLU A 210 -2.03 -1.91 7.06
C GLU A 210 -1.08 -1.82 8.28
N PRO A 211 -1.20 -2.73 9.27
CA PRO A 211 -0.47 -2.62 10.54
C PRO A 211 1.05 -2.65 10.32
N VAL A 212 1.51 -3.45 9.36
CA VAL A 212 2.92 -3.52 8.94
C VAL A 212 3.42 -2.17 8.40
N ARG A 213 2.61 -1.51 7.56
CA ARG A 213 2.98 -0.23 6.98
C ARG A 213 3.02 0.87 8.05
N ARG A 214 2.05 0.86 8.97
CA ARG A 214 2.03 1.77 10.13
C ARG A 214 3.32 1.65 10.93
N MET A 215 3.73 0.43 11.26
CA MET A 215 4.95 0.17 12.02
C MET A 215 6.20 0.69 11.31
N ARG A 216 6.30 0.49 9.99
CA ARG A 216 7.41 1.08 9.19
C ARG A 216 7.40 2.60 9.23
N MET A 217 6.23 3.23 9.08
CA MET A 217 6.10 4.69 9.12
C MET A 217 6.44 5.24 10.51
N GLN A 218 6.04 4.55 11.58
CA GLN A 218 6.41 4.90 12.95
C GLN A 218 7.92 4.74 13.20
N SER A 219 8.56 3.70 12.64
CA SER A 219 10.02 3.53 12.70
C SER A 219 10.76 4.70 12.03
N LEU A 220 10.33 5.09 10.81
CA LEU A 220 10.90 6.26 10.11
C LEU A 220 10.70 7.56 10.91
N ALA A 221 9.50 7.77 11.45
CA ALA A 221 9.18 8.95 12.24
C ALA A 221 10.02 9.03 13.54
N ALA A 222 10.27 7.89 14.19
CA ALA A 222 11.13 7.81 15.37
C ALA A 222 12.59 8.15 15.05
N GLU A 223 13.11 7.71 13.90
CA GLU A 223 14.49 8.06 13.50
C GLU A 223 14.65 9.53 13.12
N VAL A 224 13.67 10.11 12.43
CA VAL A 224 13.62 11.55 12.14
C VAL A 224 13.57 12.34 13.45
N ALA A 225 12.71 11.92 14.38
CA ALA A 225 12.61 12.56 15.68
C ALA A 225 13.91 12.48 16.46
N ARG A 226 14.56 11.30 16.48
CA ARG A 226 15.86 11.08 17.12
C ARG A 226 16.95 12.00 16.54
N SER A 227 17.04 12.09 15.21
CA SER A 227 18.01 12.94 14.52
C SER A 227 17.88 14.41 14.94
N LEU A 228 16.64 14.91 14.95
CA LEU A 228 16.35 16.31 15.27
C LEU A 228 16.55 16.62 16.76
N LEU A 229 16.18 15.69 17.65
CA LEU A 229 16.43 15.83 19.08
C LEU A 229 17.92 15.81 19.43
N ALA A 230 18.71 14.94 18.79
CA ALA A 230 20.16 14.90 18.96
C ALA A 230 20.83 16.22 18.53
N ALA A 231 20.23 16.94 17.59
CA ALA A 231 20.64 18.28 17.18
C ALA A 231 20.03 19.41 18.02
N GLY A 232 19.27 19.10 19.08
CA GLY A 232 18.69 20.09 19.99
C GLY A 232 17.53 20.90 19.39
N ARG A 233 16.87 20.40 18.34
CA ARG A 233 15.75 21.12 17.69
C ARG A 233 14.50 21.16 18.57
N PRO A 234 13.68 22.22 18.48
CA PRO A 234 12.46 22.35 19.28
C PRO A 234 11.44 21.25 18.96
N LEU A 235 10.73 20.77 19.99
CA LEU A 235 9.79 19.65 19.89
C LEU A 235 8.65 19.87 18.87
N SER A 236 8.24 21.12 18.66
CA SER A 236 7.24 21.49 17.64
C SER A 236 7.74 21.22 16.22
N GLU A 237 9.01 21.48 15.95
CA GLU A 237 9.65 21.22 14.67
C GLU A 237 9.92 19.72 14.49
N VAL A 238 10.33 19.03 15.55
CA VAL A 238 10.46 17.57 15.59
C VAL A 238 9.14 16.91 15.18
N ALA A 239 8.02 17.32 15.77
CA ALA A 239 6.70 16.79 15.45
C ALA A 239 6.27 17.08 14.00
N CYS A 240 6.51 18.31 13.52
CA CYS A 240 6.17 18.72 12.16
C CYS A 240 6.97 17.94 11.11
N LEU A 241 8.30 17.89 11.23
CA LEU A 241 9.17 17.21 10.27
C LEU A 241 8.99 15.69 10.29
N SER A 242 8.78 15.08 11.47
CA SER A 242 8.50 13.64 11.57
C SER A 242 7.17 13.27 10.91
N SER A 243 6.14 14.12 11.03
CA SER A 243 4.85 13.93 10.34
C SER A 243 4.98 14.12 8.83
N ARG A 244 5.73 15.12 8.38
CA ARG A 244 5.97 15.36 6.95
C ARG A 244 6.79 14.24 6.32
N ALA A 245 7.77 13.69 7.05
CA ALA A 245 8.59 12.56 6.61
C ALA A 245 7.79 11.27 6.41
N THR A 246 6.68 11.07 7.13
CA THR A 246 5.75 9.96 6.87
C THR A 246 4.66 10.31 5.84
N GLY A 247 4.68 11.53 5.30
CA GLY A 247 3.64 12.02 4.40
C GLY A 247 2.28 12.15 5.07
N GLY A 248 2.25 12.41 6.38
CA GLY A 248 1.05 12.77 7.14
C GLY A 248 0.77 14.27 7.10
N ASN A 249 -0.37 14.69 7.66
CA ASN A 249 -0.75 16.09 7.74
C ASN A 249 -0.05 16.78 8.92
N THR A 250 0.78 17.78 8.62
CA THR A 250 1.55 18.57 9.61
C THR A 250 0.65 19.32 10.59
N GLU A 251 -0.52 19.78 10.15
CA GLU A 251 -1.47 20.51 11.02
C GLU A 251 -2.02 19.60 12.11
N VAL A 252 -2.32 18.34 11.78
CA VAL A 252 -2.78 17.33 12.73
C VAL A 252 -1.69 17.05 13.77
N ALA A 253 -0.43 16.95 13.34
CA ALA A 253 0.70 16.74 14.25
C ALA A 253 0.94 17.94 15.18
N LEU A 254 0.85 19.17 14.67
CA LEU A 254 0.99 20.39 15.47
C LEU A 254 -0.15 20.58 16.47
N ASN A 255 -1.38 20.28 16.07
CA ASN A 255 -2.54 20.34 16.96
C ASN A 255 -2.45 19.27 18.05
N ALA A 256 -2.01 18.05 17.72
CA ALA A 256 -1.74 17.00 18.69
C ALA A 256 -0.63 17.41 19.68
N PHE A 257 0.44 18.06 19.20
CA PHE A 257 1.49 18.59 20.06
C PHE A 257 0.99 19.67 21.02
N LYS A 258 0.16 20.61 20.55
CA LYS A 258 -0.46 21.64 21.39
C LYS A 258 -1.35 21.04 22.49
N GLN A 259 -2.16 20.03 22.15
CA GLN A 259 -3.01 19.32 23.12
C GLN A 259 -2.17 18.57 24.18
N LEU A 260 -1.02 18.01 23.78
CA LEU A 260 -0.08 17.38 24.71
C LEU A 260 0.58 18.36 25.67
N GLN A 261 1.00 19.53 25.20
CA GLN A 261 1.52 20.58 26.06
C GLN A 261 0.48 21.06 27.08
N GLN A 262 -0.80 21.03 26.71
CA GLN A 262 -1.92 21.41 27.57
C GLN A 262 -2.35 20.30 28.56
N GLN A 263 -1.60 19.17 28.62
CA GLN A 263 -1.92 17.99 29.44
C GLN A 263 -3.34 17.44 29.26
N GLN A 264 -4.02 17.77 28.16
CA GLN A 264 -5.33 17.22 27.86
C GLN A 264 -5.20 15.74 27.47
N GLN A 265 -6.23 14.96 27.81
CA GLN A 265 -6.33 13.57 27.37
C GLN A 265 -6.28 13.57 25.84
N LEU A 266 -5.27 12.89 25.28
CA LEU A 266 -5.17 12.70 23.84
C LEU A 266 -6.49 12.10 23.36
N PRO A 267 -7.24 12.73 22.43
CA PRO A 267 -8.15 11.95 21.60
C PRO A 267 -7.35 10.83 20.95
N LEU A 268 -7.98 9.70 20.57
CA LEU A 268 -7.33 8.63 19.81
C LEU A 268 -6.79 9.18 18.47
N LEU A 269 -5.65 9.86 18.51
CA LEU A 269 -4.96 10.38 17.36
C LEU A 269 -4.39 9.18 16.62
N SER A 270 -4.44 9.27 15.29
CA SER A 270 -3.85 8.31 14.36
C SER A 270 -2.54 7.75 14.93
N SER A 271 -2.45 6.41 15.03
CA SER A 271 -1.38 5.74 15.77
C SER A 271 0.03 6.13 15.28
N GLU A 272 0.15 6.68 14.07
CA GLU A 272 1.41 7.09 13.43
C GLU A 272 2.10 8.26 14.14
N THR A 273 1.35 9.30 14.49
CA THR A 273 1.81 10.43 15.31
C THR A 273 1.87 10.07 16.79
N ASN A 274 1.10 9.06 17.20
CA ASN A 274 0.91 8.69 18.59
C ASN A 274 2.18 8.10 19.22
N ILE A 275 3.02 7.36 18.48
CA ILE A 275 4.27 6.82 19.04
C ILE A 275 5.36 7.90 19.17
N VAL A 276 5.58 8.74 18.14
CA VAL A 276 6.55 9.85 18.22
C VAL A 276 6.14 10.81 19.34
N LEU A 277 4.87 11.16 19.41
CA LEU A 277 4.34 12.02 20.46
C LEU A 277 4.28 11.31 21.84
N ALA A 278 4.11 9.99 21.90
CA ALA A 278 4.20 9.22 23.15
C ALA A 278 5.64 9.10 23.66
N SER A 279 6.63 8.94 22.77
CA SER A 279 8.05 9.01 23.13
C SER A 279 8.48 10.42 23.52
N LEU A 280 7.86 11.46 22.94
CA LEU A 280 8.05 12.86 23.35
C LEU A 280 7.26 13.23 24.61
N ARG A 281 6.27 12.41 25.02
CA ARG A 281 5.59 12.50 26.33
C ARG A 281 6.52 12.16 27.49
N VAL A 282 7.61 11.44 27.18
CA VAL A 282 8.77 11.26 28.05
C VAL A 282 9.68 12.51 28.01
N GLY A 283 9.24 13.63 27.42
CA GLY A 283 9.87 14.95 27.48
C GLY A 283 9.86 15.62 28.87
N VAL A 284 9.71 14.84 29.93
CA VAL A 284 10.09 15.17 31.32
C VAL A 284 11.43 14.50 31.70
N VAL A 285 11.97 13.66 30.84
CA VAL A 285 13.20 12.91 31.05
C VAL A 285 14.30 13.52 30.18
N GLU A 286 15.50 13.58 30.74
CA GLU A 286 16.68 14.17 30.14
C GLU A 286 16.83 13.80 28.66
N SER A 287 17.13 14.79 27.82
CA SER A 287 17.23 14.68 26.36
C SER A 287 18.02 13.46 25.85
N SER A 288 19.00 12.97 26.63
CA SER A 288 19.80 11.78 26.37
C SER A 288 19.00 10.47 26.43
N GLU A 289 18.12 10.30 27.42
CA GLU A 289 17.32 9.07 27.59
C GLU A 289 16.23 8.96 26.50
N ALA A 290 15.64 10.09 26.10
CA ALA A 290 14.67 10.14 25.01
C ALA A 290 15.27 9.70 23.66
N ILE A 291 16.52 10.10 23.39
CA ILE A 291 17.27 9.68 22.18
C ILE A 291 17.51 8.17 22.18
N GLY A 292 17.90 7.60 23.33
CA GLY A 292 18.09 6.15 23.51
C GLY A 292 16.80 5.36 23.33
N HIS A 293 15.71 5.79 23.98
CA HIS A 293 14.41 5.13 23.87
C HIS A 293 13.85 5.16 22.44
N LEU A 294 13.99 6.29 21.73
CA LEU A 294 13.59 6.40 20.32
C LEU A 294 14.35 5.44 19.41
N ALA A 295 15.64 5.21 19.67
CA ALA A 295 16.43 4.24 18.90
C ALA A 295 15.89 2.81 19.06
N VAL A 296 15.64 2.40 20.31
CA VAL A 296 15.10 1.06 20.62
C VAL A 296 13.71 0.88 20.03
N VAL A 297 12.83 1.88 20.15
CA VAL A 297 11.48 1.84 19.56
C VAL A 297 11.53 1.76 18.04
N ALA A 298 12.42 2.52 17.39
CA ALA A 298 12.57 2.49 15.95
C ALA A 298 13.02 1.11 15.42
N GLU A 299 13.98 0.48 16.10
CA GLU A 299 14.48 -0.87 15.79
C GLU A 299 13.41 -1.94 16.04
N TYR A 300 12.77 -1.91 17.22
CA TYR A 300 11.70 -2.85 17.57
C TYR A 300 10.55 -2.80 16.54
N LEU A 301 10.06 -1.61 16.20
CA LEU A 301 8.99 -1.46 15.21
C LEU A 301 9.41 -1.90 13.81
N ARG A 302 10.67 -1.67 13.43
CA ARG A 302 11.22 -2.13 12.15
C ARG A 302 11.22 -3.64 12.07
N ASP A 303 11.72 -4.31 13.11
CA ASP A 303 11.82 -5.77 13.18
C ASP A 303 10.44 -6.43 13.29
N GLU A 304 9.54 -5.88 14.11
CA GLU A 304 8.17 -6.38 14.23
C GLU A 304 7.41 -6.23 12.90
N ALA A 305 7.60 -5.10 12.20
CA ALA A 305 7.04 -4.91 10.86
C ALA A 305 7.58 -5.94 9.87
N TYR A 306 8.87 -6.26 9.95
CA TYR A 306 9.49 -7.26 9.09
C TYR A 306 8.86 -8.65 9.33
N LEU A 307 8.77 -9.09 10.59
CA LEU A 307 8.18 -10.38 10.96
C LEU A 307 6.70 -10.48 10.56
N LYS A 308 5.89 -9.46 10.85
CA LYS A 308 4.46 -9.44 10.49
C LYS A 308 4.25 -9.41 8.96
N SER A 309 5.16 -8.77 8.21
CA SER A 309 5.10 -8.74 6.75
C SER A 309 5.27 -10.14 6.13
N LEU A 310 6.16 -10.96 6.69
CA LEU A 310 6.37 -12.34 6.25
C LEU A 310 5.15 -13.21 6.53
N GLN A 311 4.52 -13.03 7.70
CA GLN A 311 3.32 -13.77 8.06
C GLN A 311 2.16 -13.40 7.14
N GLN A 312 1.88 -12.10 6.95
CA GLN A 312 0.76 -11.64 6.14
C GLN A 312 0.86 -12.09 4.67
N ALA A 313 2.08 -12.16 4.12
CA ALA A 313 2.32 -12.63 2.76
C ALA A 313 1.98 -14.13 2.56
N ARG A 314 2.01 -14.96 3.63
CA ARG A 314 1.87 -16.41 3.52
C ARG A 314 0.44 -16.93 3.64
N TRP A 315 -0.38 -16.36 4.52
CA TRP A 315 -1.70 -16.93 4.86
C TRP A 315 -2.82 -16.51 3.91
N VAL A 316 -2.78 -15.29 3.36
CA VAL A 316 -3.84 -14.75 2.48
C VAL A 316 -4.05 -15.62 1.23
N PRO A 317 -3.01 -16.02 0.46
CA PRO A 317 -3.21 -16.83 -0.74
C PRO A 317 -3.75 -18.23 -0.42
N MET A 318 -3.29 -18.83 0.69
CA MET A 318 -3.69 -20.18 1.09
C MET A 318 -5.16 -20.27 1.49
N LEU A 319 -5.66 -19.31 2.27
CA LEU A 319 -7.08 -19.28 2.66
C LEU A 319 -7.99 -19.06 1.46
N VAL A 320 -7.63 -18.16 0.55
CA VAL A 320 -8.41 -17.94 -0.67
C VAL A 320 -8.40 -19.20 -1.54
N ALA A 321 -7.24 -19.85 -1.72
CA ALA A 321 -7.16 -21.10 -2.47
C ALA A 321 -8.01 -22.22 -1.87
N LEU A 322 -8.01 -22.36 -0.53
CA LEU A 322 -8.82 -23.36 0.18
C LEU A 322 -10.32 -23.09 0.01
N VAL A 323 -10.76 -21.86 0.24
CA VAL A 323 -12.18 -21.49 0.17
C VAL A 323 -12.70 -21.59 -1.25
N VAL A 324 -12.00 -20.99 -2.22
CA VAL A 324 -12.44 -21.04 -3.61
C VAL A 324 -12.31 -22.46 -4.15
N GLY A 325 -11.19 -23.15 -3.92
CA GLY A 325 -11.02 -24.53 -4.36
C GLY A 325 -12.08 -25.48 -3.78
N GLY A 326 -12.41 -25.33 -2.49
CA GLY A 326 -13.49 -26.08 -1.85
C GLY A 326 -14.86 -25.80 -2.48
N LEU A 327 -15.16 -24.53 -2.77
CA LEU A 327 -16.41 -24.14 -3.41
C LEU A 327 -16.50 -24.71 -4.84
N VAL A 328 -15.40 -24.68 -5.60
CA VAL A 328 -15.31 -25.27 -6.94
C VAL A 328 -15.58 -26.76 -6.89
N LEU A 329 -14.88 -27.48 -6.02
CA LEU A 329 -15.02 -28.91 -5.87
C LEU A 329 -16.46 -29.28 -5.47
N SER A 330 -17.03 -28.56 -4.50
CA SER A 330 -18.41 -28.74 -4.05
C SER A 330 -19.41 -28.52 -5.19
N THR A 331 -19.23 -27.45 -5.97
CA THR A 331 -20.10 -27.14 -7.12
C THR A 331 -20.00 -28.24 -8.19
N TYR A 332 -18.79 -28.76 -8.45
CA TYR A 332 -18.56 -29.81 -9.44
C TYR A 332 -19.20 -31.15 -9.04
N VAL A 333 -19.02 -31.54 -7.77
CA VAL A 333 -19.65 -32.74 -7.21
C VAL A 333 -21.17 -32.62 -7.28
N PHE A 334 -21.71 -31.46 -6.91
CA PHE A 334 -23.15 -31.20 -6.94
C PHE A 334 -23.73 -31.21 -8.36
N LEU A 335 -23.07 -30.58 -9.34
CA LEU A 335 -23.57 -30.50 -10.72
C LEU A 335 -23.48 -31.82 -11.48
N ILE A 336 -22.41 -32.59 -11.29
CA ILE A 336 -22.13 -33.76 -12.13
C ILE A 336 -22.57 -35.08 -11.47
N TYR A 337 -22.23 -35.29 -10.19
CA TYR A 337 -22.44 -36.60 -9.57
C TYR A 337 -23.83 -36.75 -8.97
N LEU A 338 -24.36 -35.69 -8.36
CA LEU A 338 -25.67 -35.75 -7.68
C LEU A 338 -26.83 -36.16 -8.61
N PRO A 339 -26.93 -35.68 -9.86
CA PRO A 339 -27.96 -36.12 -10.80
C PRO A 339 -27.88 -37.62 -11.07
N TRP A 340 -26.69 -38.15 -11.34
CA TRP A 340 -26.50 -39.59 -11.58
C TRP A 340 -26.94 -40.44 -10.38
N VAL A 341 -26.58 -40.02 -9.16
CA VAL A 341 -26.99 -40.72 -7.94
C VAL A 341 -28.53 -40.70 -7.80
N LEU A 342 -29.17 -39.56 -8.03
CA LEU A 342 -30.63 -39.45 -7.98
C LEU A 342 -31.31 -40.33 -9.03
N LEU A 343 -30.76 -40.39 -10.25
CA LEU A 343 -31.26 -41.24 -11.32
C LEU A 343 -31.16 -42.72 -10.93
N LEU A 344 -30.01 -43.16 -10.41
CA LEU A 344 -29.81 -44.55 -9.97
C LEU A 344 -30.76 -44.94 -8.83
N ILE A 345 -30.92 -44.07 -7.83
CA ILE A 345 -31.86 -44.33 -6.72
C ILE A 345 -33.28 -44.50 -7.25
N ARG A 346 -33.71 -43.66 -8.21
CA ARG A 346 -35.05 -43.76 -8.80
C ARG A 346 -35.27 -45.04 -9.63
N ILE A 347 -34.22 -45.56 -10.28
CA ILE A 347 -34.30 -46.83 -11.02
C ILE A 347 -34.36 -48.03 -10.06
N VAL A 348 -33.59 -48.00 -8.97
CA VAL A 348 -33.48 -49.13 -8.02
C VAL A 348 -34.64 -49.17 -7.02
N ALA A 349 -35.18 -48.03 -6.59
CA ALA A 349 -36.25 -47.94 -5.58
C ALA A 349 -37.42 -47.04 -6.04
N PRO A 350 -38.21 -47.46 -7.05
CA PRO A 350 -39.25 -46.61 -7.65
C PRO A 350 -40.44 -46.28 -6.73
N GLN A 351 -40.66 -47.00 -5.63
CA GLN A 351 -41.85 -46.83 -4.77
C GLN A 351 -41.68 -45.88 -3.57
N GLU A 352 -40.46 -45.48 -3.20
CA GLU A 352 -40.23 -44.66 -1.98
C GLU A 352 -40.10 -43.14 -2.24
N TYR A 353 -39.97 -42.68 -3.49
CA TYR A 353 -39.62 -41.29 -3.83
C TYR A 353 -40.60 -40.61 -4.81
N GLN A 354 -41.91 -40.83 -4.64
CA GLN A 354 -42.94 -39.99 -5.27
C GLN A 354 -43.35 -38.83 -4.34
N LEU A 355 -42.44 -37.88 -4.08
CA LEU A 355 -42.76 -36.58 -3.47
C LEU A 355 -41.93 -35.47 -4.10
#